data_AF-A0A8H4LK98-F1
#
_entry.id   AF-A0A8H4LK98-F1
#
_cell.length_a   1.000
_cell.length_b   1.000
_cell.length_c   1.000
_cell.angle_alpha   90.00
_cell.angle_beta   90.00
_cell.angle_gamma   90.00
#
_symmetry.space_group_name_H-M   'P 1'
#
loop_
_entity.id
_entity.type
_entity.pdbx_description
1 polymer ?
#
loop_
_entity_poly.entity_id
_entity_poly.type
_entity_poly.pdbx_seq_one_letter_code
_entity_poly.pdbx_strand_id
1 'polypeptide(L)'
;MFIANILSWPLLTVVGRRPLIVWGQFACAITLFIVGGASLPGHRTTNLVTISFVFVWGFVYQITLGTVAWTVVAEIPSWRLRSRTQGLSNIVLCAVQWVVGFVFPYMFNPDAGNLGGKVGFIFGATTFIGFAGCWLWLPETKNRTVAELDNLYAANIKPRLFHKTFLSHGTGSEEGTSKVE
;
A
#
# COMPACT_ATOMS: atom_id res chain seq x y z
N MET A 1 14.20 11.13 5.07
CA MET A 1 13.78 10.35 3.89
C MET A 1 14.77 9.24 3.54
N PHE A 2 16.07 9.52 3.28
CA PHE A 2 17.07 8.48 2.99
C PHE A 2 17.18 7.38 4.07
N ILE A 3 17.24 7.77 5.34
CA ILE A 3 17.33 6.84 6.48
C ILE A 3 16.11 5.90 6.54
N ALA A 4 14.91 6.42 6.26
CA ALA A 4 13.69 5.62 6.24
C ALA A 4 13.71 4.53 5.16
N ASN A 5 14.31 4.83 4.01
CA ASN A 5 14.44 3.89 2.91
C ASN A 5 15.42 2.75 3.25
N ILE A 6 16.56 3.09 3.87
CA ILE A 6 17.53 2.11 4.36
C ILE A 6 16.91 1.20 5.42
N LEU A 7 16.12 1.76 6.34
CA LEU A 7 15.47 0.99 7.41
C LEU A 7 14.35 0.07 6.90
N SER A 8 13.84 0.34 5.68
CA SER A 8 12.77 -0.46 5.09
C SER A 8 13.20 -1.89 4.75
N TRP A 9 14.44 -2.07 4.29
CA TRP A 9 14.98 -3.38 3.89
C TRP A 9 14.96 -4.45 4.99
N PRO A 10 15.51 -4.21 6.20
CA PRO A 10 15.43 -5.19 7.29
C PRO A 10 14.01 -5.35 7.81
N LEU A 11 13.17 -4.30 7.76
CA LEU A 11 11.79 -4.38 8.23
C LEU A 11 10.93 -5.30 7.34
N LEU A 12 11.17 -5.24 6.03
CA LEU A 12 10.53 -6.08 5.02
C LEU A 12 10.75 -7.59 5.28
N THR A 13 11.96 -7.99 5.68
CA THR A 13 12.29 -9.42 5.89
C THR A 13 11.68 -9.96 7.19
N VAL A 14 11.62 -9.14 8.24
CA VAL A 14 11.13 -9.56 9.57
C VAL A 14 9.61 -9.61 9.62
N VAL A 15 8.90 -8.55 9.19
CA VAL A 15 7.47 -8.40 9.46
C VAL A 15 6.58 -9.05 8.40
N GLY A 16 7.06 -9.18 7.15
CA GLY A 16 6.23 -9.65 6.03
C GLY A 16 5.52 -8.51 5.30
N ARG A 17 4.91 -8.81 4.14
CA ARG A 17 4.54 -7.77 3.17
C ARG A 17 3.14 -7.23 3.38
N ARG A 18 2.18 -8.11 3.65
CA ARG A 18 0.79 -7.71 3.93
C ARG A 18 0.68 -6.82 5.18
N PRO A 19 1.22 -7.20 6.36
CA PRO A 19 1.15 -6.34 7.54
C PRO A 19 1.85 -4.99 7.33
N LEU A 20 2.97 -4.93 6.60
CA LEU A 20 3.64 -3.65 6.34
C LEU A 20 2.78 -2.69 5.52
N ILE A 21 2.16 -3.17 4.44
CA ILE A 21 1.33 -2.32 3.57
C ILE A 21 0.07 -1.89 4.32
N VAL A 22 -0.60 -2.83 4.99
CA VAL A 22 -1.86 -2.56 5.69
C VAL A 22 -1.63 -1.59 6.85
N TRP A 23 -0.72 -1.91 7.78
CA TRP A 23 -0.47 -1.06 8.95
C TRP A 23 0.21 0.24 8.56
N GLY A 24 1.07 0.23 7.55
CA GLY A 24 1.67 1.43 6.98
C GLY A 24 0.64 2.38 6.38
N GLN A 25 -0.30 1.86 5.59
CA GLN A 25 -1.39 2.65 5.00
C GLN A 25 -2.33 3.21 6.08
N PHE A 26 -2.62 2.43 7.13
CA PHE A 26 -3.41 2.90 8.26
C PHE A 26 -2.72 4.04 9.02
N ALA A 27 -1.43 3.91 9.31
CA ALA A 27 -0.64 4.95 9.96
C ALA A 27 -0.53 6.22 9.09
N CYS A 28 -0.38 6.07 7.77
CA CYS A 28 -0.41 7.18 6.82
C CYS A 28 -1.79 7.88 6.79
N ALA A 29 -2.89 7.13 6.82
CA ALA A 29 -4.22 7.71 6.86
C ALA A 29 -4.44 8.53 8.15
N ILE A 30 -4.09 7.98 9.32
CA ILE A 30 -4.22 8.68 10.61
C ILE A 30 -3.41 9.98 10.62
N THR A 31 -2.15 9.93 10.18
CA THR A 31 -1.29 11.12 10.16
C THR A 31 -1.84 12.20 9.22
N LEU A 32 -2.43 11.83 8.09
CA LEU A 32 -3.12 12.78 7.19
C LEU A 32 -4.41 13.37 7.79
N PHE A 33 -5.18 12.58 8.53
CA PHE A 33 -6.35 13.10 9.26
C PHE A 33 -5.93 14.07 10.37
N ILE A 34 -4.83 13.80 11.08
CA ILE A 34 -4.27 14.71 12.08
C ILE A 34 -3.81 16.01 11.41
N VAL A 35 -3.14 15.94 10.25
CA VAL A 35 -2.75 17.12 9.46
C VAL A 35 -3.97 17.94 9.03
N GLY A 36 -5.01 17.28 8.53
CA GLY A 36 -6.27 17.93 8.16
C GLY A 36 -6.93 18.65 9.33
N GLY A 37 -7.03 17.97 10.49
CA GLY A 37 -7.62 18.53 11.71
C GLY A 37 -6.77 19.63 12.34
N ALA A 38 -5.45 19.47 12.33
CA ALA A 38 -4.52 20.51 12.75
C ALA A 38 -4.67 21.74 11.86
N SER A 39 -4.95 21.63 10.56
CA SER A 39 -5.08 22.84 9.73
C SER A 39 -6.33 23.70 9.99
N LEU A 40 -7.24 23.34 10.89
CA LEU A 40 -8.45 24.14 11.18
C LEU A 40 -8.15 25.42 11.99
N PRO A 41 -7.40 25.38 13.11
CA PRO A 41 -7.05 26.58 13.86
C PRO A 41 -5.90 27.33 13.18
N GLY A 42 -6.19 28.47 12.54
CA GLY A 42 -5.22 29.27 11.77
C GLY A 42 -4.12 30.00 12.57
N HIS A 43 -3.60 29.41 13.65
CA HIS A 43 -2.54 29.98 14.48
C HIS A 43 -1.14 29.53 14.02
N ARG A 44 -0.12 30.37 14.31
CA ARG A 44 1.28 30.09 13.96
C ARG A 44 1.81 28.78 14.54
N THR A 45 1.42 28.43 15.77
CA THR A 45 1.78 27.15 16.42
C THR A 45 1.23 25.96 15.65
N THR A 46 0.03 26.10 15.11
CA THR A 46 -0.66 25.04 14.37
C THR A 46 0.00 24.71 13.02
N ASN A 47 0.56 25.73 12.36
CA ASN A 47 1.32 25.53 11.12
C ASN A 47 2.59 24.73 11.36
N LEU A 48 3.29 24.97 12.48
CA LEU A 48 4.48 24.20 12.85
C LEU A 48 4.15 22.73 13.10
N VAL A 49 3.06 22.47 13.84
CA VAL A 49 2.57 21.12 14.10
C VAL A 49 2.21 20.40 12.79
N THR A 50 1.52 21.08 11.88
CA THR A 50 1.15 20.56 10.56
C THR A 50 2.38 20.11 9.77
N ILE A 51 3.42 20.95 9.72
CA ILE A 51 4.67 20.63 9.02
C ILE A 51 5.35 19.40 9.64
N SER A 52 5.45 19.33 10.97
CA SER A 52 6.04 18.19 11.67
C SER A 52 5.33 16.87 11.34
N PHE A 53 3.98 16.87 11.34
CA PHE A 53 3.22 15.66 10.99
C PHE A 53 3.35 15.26 9.52
N VAL A 54 3.53 16.20 8.59
CA VAL A 54 3.83 15.88 7.18
C VAL A 54 5.19 15.18 7.04
N PHE A 55 6.19 15.57 7.84
CA PHE A 55 7.48 14.85 7.87
C PHE A 55 7.34 13.43 8.44
N VAL A 56 6.55 13.27 9.50
CA VAL A 56 6.25 11.94 10.08
C VAL A 56 5.52 11.06 9.06
N TRP A 57 4.49 11.59 8.40
CA TRP A 57 3.80 10.90 7.31
C TRP A 57 4.77 10.46 6.23
N GLY A 58 5.64 11.36 5.77
CA GLY A 58 6.64 11.04 4.74
C GLY A 58 7.64 9.96 5.19
N PHE A 59 8.04 9.96 6.47
CA PHE A 59 8.89 8.91 7.02
C PHE A 59 8.20 7.54 7.02
N VAL A 60 6.95 7.48 7.49
CA VAL A 60 6.15 6.24 7.52
C VAL A 60 5.86 5.73 6.11
N TYR A 61 5.59 6.63 5.17
CA TYR A 61 5.36 6.28 3.77
C TYR A 61 6.61 5.64 3.14
N GLN A 62 7.80 6.23 3.34
CA GLN A 62 9.04 5.72 2.74
C GLN A 62 9.49 4.37 3.33
N ILE A 63 9.28 4.13 4.62
CA ILE A 63 9.67 2.86 5.25
C ILE A 63 8.72 1.71 4.88
N THR A 64 7.46 2.01 4.56
CA THR A 64 6.45 1.02 4.22
C THR A 64 6.16 1.00 2.71
N LEU A 65 5.25 1.84 2.26
CA LEU A 65 4.68 1.82 0.91
C LEU A 65 5.74 2.06 -0.18
N GLY A 66 6.72 2.93 0.10
CA GLY A 66 7.71 3.36 -0.88
C GLY A 66 8.57 2.23 -1.46
N THR A 67 8.82 1.16 -0.70
CA THR A 67 9.63 0.01 -1.15
C THR A 67 8.77 -1.25 -1.30
N VAL A 68 7.81 -1.49 -0.39
CA VAL A 68 7.02 -2.72 -0.37
C VAL A 68 6.05 -2.78 -1.55
N ALA A 69 5.50 -1.64 -1.98
CA ALA A 69 4.54 -1.64 -3.09
C ALA A 69 5.15 -2.19 -4.39
N TRP A 70 6.39 -1.79 -4.69
CA TRP A 70 7.09 -2.24 -5.89
C TRP A 70 7.48 -3.72 -5.83
N THR A 71 7.87 -4.20 -4.65
CA THR A 71 8.23 -5.62 -4.48
C THR A 71 7.01 -6.52 -4.58
N VAL A 72 5.84 -6.05 -4.13
CA VAL A 72 4.58 -6.80 -4.24
C VAL A 72 4.07 -6.85 -5.69
N VAL A 73 4.12 -5.74 -6.43
CA VAL A 73 3.75 -5.73 -7.87
C VAL A 73 4.63 -6.70 -8.67
N ALA A 74 5.87 -6.92 -8.23
CA ALA A 74 6.80 -7.85 -8.83
C ALA A 74 6.54 -9.33 -8.47
N GLU A 75 5.83 -9.62 -7.37
CA GLU A 75 5.61 -10.98 -6.86
C GLU A 75 4.23 -11.57 -7.16
N ILE A 76 3.21 -10.74 -7.25
CA ILE A 76 1.84 -11.19 -7.53
C ILE A 76 1.68 -11.82 -8.93
N PRO A 77 2.28 -11.30 -10.02
CA PRO A 77 2.01 -11.83 -11.34
C PRO A 77 2.78 -13.12 -11.62
N SER A 78 2.13 -14.04 -12.34
CA SER A 78 2.77 -15.26 -12.84
C SER A 78 3.93 -14.92 -13.78
N TRP A 79 4.95 -15.80 -13.81
CA TRP A 79 6.22 -15.54 -14.51
C TRP A 79 6.04 -15.11 -15.98
N ARG A 80 5.08 -15.72 -16.68
CA ARG A 80 4.81 -15.45 -18.11
C ARG A 80 4.12 -14.10 -18.36
N LEU A 81 3.33 -13.59 -17.41
CA LEU A 81 2.55 -12.34 -17.55
C LEU A 81 3.13 -11.17 -16.76
N ARG A 82 4.25 -11.37 -16.06
CA ARG A 82 4.88 -10.37 -15.21
C ARG A 82 5.18 -9.05 -15.91
N SER A 83 5.80 -9.10 -17.10
CA SER A 83 6.15 -7.87 -17.84
C SER A 83 4.91 -7.08 -18.27
N ARG A 84 3.86 -7.74 -18.75
CA ARG A 84 2.61 -7.10 -19.19
C ARG A 84 1.85 -6.48 -18.00
N THR A 85 1.77 -7.20 -16.89
CA THR A 85 1.08 -6.74 -15.68
C THR A 85 1.80 -5.56 -15.04
N GLN A 86 3.13 -5.60 -14.99
CA GLN A 86 3.94 -4.50 -14.48
C GLN A 86 3.86 -3.27 -15.40
N GLY A 87 3.84 -3.46 -16.72
CA GLY A 87 3.59 -2.39 -17.68
C GLY A 87 2.23 -1.72 -17.47
N LEU A 88 1.16 -2.51 -17.35
CA LEU A 88 -0.18 -1.98 -17.08
C LEU A 88 -0.23 -1.22 -15.75
N SER A 89 0.37 -1.78 -14.70
CA SER A 89 0.45 -1.14 -13.38
C SER A 89 1.16 0.21 -13.45
N ASN A 90 2.24 0.31 -14.24
CA ASN A 90 2.99 1.55 -14.42
C ASN A 90 2.20 2.59 -15.21
N ILE A 91 1.46 2.19 -16.24
CA ILE A 91 0.60 3.10 -17.01
C ILE A 91 -0.48 3.72 -16.12
N VAL A 92 -1.16 2.89 -15.30
CA VAL A 92 -2.16 3.38 -14.34
C VAL A 92 -1.53 4.31 -13.31
N LEU A 93 -0.36 3.94 -12.77
CA LEU A 93 0.38 4.80 -11.84
C LEU A 93 0.70 6.17 -12.45
N CYS A 94 1.26 6.20 -13.66
CA CYS A 94 1.60 7.43 -14.37
C CYS A 94 0.37 8.29 -14.65
N ALA A 95 -0.76 7.68 -15.04
CA ALA A 95 -2.02 8.39 -15.27
C ALA A 95 -2.54 9.05 -13.98
N VAL A 96 -2.54 8.31 -12.86
CA VAL A 96 -2.94 8.86 -11.55
C VAL A 96 -1.98 9.97 -11.12
N GLN A 97 -0.67 9.78 -11.28
CA GLN A 97 0.35 10.77 -10.95
C GLN A 97 0.16 12.07 -11.75
N TRP A 98 -0.19 11.95 -13.03
CA TRP A 98 -0.51 13.09 -13.90
C TRP A 98 -1.74 13.85 -13.38
N VAL A 99 -2.84 13.15 -13.09
CA VAL A 99 -4.06 13.77 -12.53
C VAL A 99 -3.76 14.47 -11.20
N VAL A 100 -3.12 13.78 -10.26
CA VAL A 100 -2.76 14.37 -8.96
C VAL A 100 -1.80 15.55 -9.15
N GLY A 101 -0.91 15.51 -10.13
CA GLY A 101 -0.01 16.60 -10.48
C GLY A 101 -0.71 17.90 -10.87
N PHE A 102 -1.92 17.83 -11.44
CA PHE A 102 -2.75 19.02 -11.71
C PHE A 102 -3.65 19.40 -10.53
N VAL A 103 -4.27 18.41 -9.90
CA VAL A 103 -5.25 18.66 -8.82
C VAL A 103 -4.55 19.20 -7.57
N PHE A 104 -3.36 18.69 -7.23
CA PHE A 104 -2.63 19.10 -6.03
C PHE A 104 -2.27 20.59 -5.99
N PRO A 105 -1.59 21.19 -7.00
CA PRO A 105 -1.31 22.62 -7.00
C PRO A 105 -2.58 23.47 -7.08
N TYR A 106 -3.63 23.00 -7.77
CA TYR A 106 -4.92 23.69 -7.83
C TYR A 106 -5.61 23.77 -6.46
N MET A 107 -5.53 22.71 -5.65
CA MET A 107 -6.11 22.68 -4.30
C MET A 107 -5.38 23.61 -3.30
N PHE A 108 -4.08 23.82 -3.48
CA PHE A 108 -3.27 24.70 -2.64
C PHE A 108 -3.27 26.16 -3.09
N ASN A 109 -3.64 26.44 -4.34
CA ASN A 109 -3.64 27.80 -4.84
C ASN A 109 -4.72 28.66 -4.13
N PRO A 110 -4.36 29.82 -3.55
CA PRO A 110 -5.30 30.71 -2.86
C PRO A 110 -6.42 31.27 -3.76
N ASP A 111 -6.17 31.41 -5.06
CA ASP A 111 -7.10 32.02 -6.02
C ASP A 111 -8.14 31.04 -6.58
N ALA A 112 -8.02 29.75 -6.24
CA ALA A 112 -8.90 28.69 -6.71
C ALA A 112 -9.54 27.93 -5.56
N GLY A 113 -8.96 26.79 -5.16
CA GLY A 113 -9.57 25.90 -4.16
C GLY A 113 -9.46 26.43 -2.72
N ASN A 114 -8.36 27.14 -2.39
CA ASN A 114 -8.06 27.62 -1.04
C ASN A 114 -8.33 26.58 0.07
N LEU A 115 -8.07 25.30 -0.19
CA LEU A 115 -8.29 24.25 0.82
C LEU A 115 -7.18 24.24 1.87
N GLY A 116 -6.01 24.84 1.60
CA GLY A 116 -4.89 24.89 2.53
C GLY A 116 -4.56 23.49 3.08
N GLY A 117 -4.43 23.34 4.40
CA GLY A 117 -4.20 22.01 4.98
C GLY A 117 -5.44 21.12 5.12
N LYS A 118 -6.66 21.59 4.78
CA LYS A 118 -7.85 20.71 4.69
C LYS A 118 -7.72 19.65 3.59
N VAL A 119 -6.79 19.85 2.67
CA VAL A 119 -6.34 18.86 1.67
C VAL A 119 -5.95 17.52 2.33
N GLY A 120 -5.45 17.57 3.57
CA GLY A 120 -5.17 16.37 4.37
C GLY A 120 -6.37 15.45 4.60
N PHE A 121 -7.60 15.98 4.67
CA PHE A 121 -8.80 15.16 4.80
C PHE A 121 -9.14 14.39 3.51
N ILE A 122 -8.98 15.02 2.35
CA ILE A 122 -9.28 14.40 1.05
C ILE A 122 -8.31 13.26 0.78
N PHE A 123 -7.02 13.52 0.95
CA PHE A 123 -6.00 12.48 0.78
C PHE A 123 -6.08 11.45 1.89
N GLY A 124 -6.31 11.84 3.14
CA GLY A 124 -6.53 10.90 4.25
C GLY A 124 -7.69 9.93 4.01
N ALA A 125 -8.82 10.42 3.52
CA ALA A 125 -9.97 9.59 3.15
C ALA A 125 -9.65 8.65 1.97
N THR A 126 -8.97 9.15 0.94
CA THR A 126 -8.54 8.33 -0.21
C THR A 126 -7.56 7.24 0.22
N THR A 127 -6.60 7.56 1.09
CA THR A 127 -5.65 6.60 1.68
C THR A 127 -6.38 5.57 2.54
N PHE A 128 -7.42 5.96 3.27
CA PHE A 128 -8.23 5.03 4.07
C PHE A 128 -9.06 4.07 3.20
N ILE A 129 -9.61 4.54 2.08
CA ILE A 129 -10.26 3.66 1.09
C ILE A 129 -9.23 2.69 0.49
N GLY A 130 -8.03 3.18 0.18
CA GLY A 130 -6.90 2.34 -0.24
C GLY A 130 -6.54 1.28 0.80
N PHE A 131 -6.54 1.63 2.09
CA PHE A 131 -6.34 0.69 3.19
C PHE A 131 -7.39 -0.42 3.20
N ALA A 132 -8.67 -0.07 3.08
CA ALA A 132 -9.75 -1.06 3.02
C ALA A 132 -9.61 -2.01 1.81
N GLY A 133 -9.23 -1.47 0.65
CA GLY A 133 -8.95 -2.26 -0.54
C GLY A 133 -7.76 -3.21 -0.35
N CYS A 134 -6.64 -2.71 0.17
CA CYS A 134 -5.47 -3.53 0.49
C CYS A 134 -5.82 -4.62 1.52
N TRP A 135 -6.63 -4.32 2.53
CA TRP A 135 -7.02 -5.30 3.54
C TRP A 135 -7.80 -6.49 2.95
N LEU A 136 -8.67 -6.23 1.96
CA LEU A 136 -9.54 -7.23 1.35
C LEU A 136 -8.87 -8.05 0.25
N TRP A 137 -8.06 -7.41 -0.59
CA TRP A 137 -7.51 -8.02 -1.80
C TRP A 137 -6.04 -8.43 -1.69
N LEU A 138 -5.26 -7.91 -0.74
CA LEU A 138 -3.83 -8.18 -0.68
C LEU A 138 -3.54 -9.57 -0.06
N PRO A 139 -2.92 -10.50 -0.80
CA PRO A 139 -2.45 -11.77 -0.26
C PRO A 139 -1.16 -11.59 0.54
N GLU A 140 -0.89 -12.51 1.46
CA GLU A 140 0.44 -12.64 2.07
C GLU A 140 1.35 -13.48 1.16
N THR A 141 2.46 -12.91 0.68
CA THR A 141 3.43 -13.61 -0.17
C THR A 141 4.68 -14.08 0.58
N LYS A 142 4.79 -13.82 1.89
CA LYS A 142 5.95 -14.19 2.69
C LYS A 142 6.18 -15.71 2.67
N ASN A 143 7.42 -16.13 2.38
CA ASN A 143 7.89 -17.51 2.39
C ASN A 143 7.19 -18.47 1.42
N ARG A 144 6.62 -17.97 0.32
CA ARG A 144 5.98 -18.80 -0.72
C ARG A 144 6.71 -18.67 -2.05
N THR A 145 6.83 -19.79 -2.77
CA THR A 145 7.34 -19.78 -4.15
C THR A 145 6.27 -19.25 -5.10
N VAL A 146 6.70 -18.71 -6.26
CA VAL A 146 5.76 -18.24 -7.30
C VAL A 146 4.84 -19.37 -7.79
N ALA A 147 5.36 -20.61 -7.84
CA ALA A 147 4.58 -21.78 -8.22
C ALA A 147 3.50 -22.14 -7.18
N GLU A 148 3.80 -22.03 -5.89
CA GLU A 148 2.80 -22.23 -4.82
C GLU A 148 1.70 -21.17 -4.87
N LEU A 149 2.05 -19.90 -5.15
CA LEU A 149 1.09 -18.82 -5.34
C LEU A 149 0.15 -19.11 -6.51
N ASP A 150 0.67 -19.53 -7.66
CA ASP A 150 -0.13 -19.89 -8.83
C ASP A 150 -1.11 -21.04 -8.52
N ASN A 151 -0.68 -22.06 -7.76
CA ASN A 151 -1.55 -23.17 -7.34
C ASN A 151 -2.67 -22.70 -6.38
N LEU A 152 -2.38 -21.76 -5.47
CA LEU A 152 -3.38 -21.18 -4.56
C LEU A 152 -4.42 -20.33 -5.32
N TYR A 153 -3.98 -19.59 -6.34
CA TYR A 153 -4.90 -18.87 -7.22
C TYR A 153 -5.75 -19.81 -8.07
N ALA A 154 -5.17 -20.90 -8.60
CA ALA A 154 -5.91 -21.93 -9.33
C ALA A 154 -6.98 -22.61 -8.47
N ALA A 155 -6.71 -22.79 -7.17
CA ALA A 155 -7.64 -23.33 -6.18
C ALA A 155 -8.75 -22.32 -5.75
N ASN A 156 -8.83 -21.12 -6.35
CA ASN A 156 -9.81 -20.06 -6.01
C ASN A 156 -9.86 -19.69 -4.52
N ILE A 157 -8.74 -19.83 -3.81
CA ILE A 157 -8.68 -19.49 -2.39
C ILE A 157 -8.66 -17.97 -2.25
N LYS A 158 -9.40 -17.44 -1.29
CA LYS A 158 -9.40 -16.00 -1.03
C LYS A 158 -7.97 -15.55 -0.64
N PRO A 159 -7.43 -14.45 -1.20
CA PRO A 159 -6.08 -13.94 -0.89
C PRO A 159 -5.77 -13.81 0.61
N ARG A 160 -6.82 -13.56 1.42
CA ARG A 160 -6.77 -13.44 2.89
C ARG A 160 -6.39 -14.75 3.63
N LEU A 161 -6.55 -15.91 3.00
CA LEU A 161 -6.34 -17.23 3.62
C LEU A 161 -5.05 -17.91 3.15
N PHE A 162 -4.24 -17.25 2.32
CA PHE A 162 -2.99 -17.83 1.78
C PHE A 162 -1.98 -18.19 2.89
N HIS A 163 -2.01 -17.48 4.01
CA HIS A 163 -1.18 -17.81 5.17
C HIS A 163 -1.57 -19.14 5.85
N LYS A 164 -2.85 -19.54 5.79
CA LYS A 164 -3.37 -20.74 6.46
C LYS A 164 -3.38 -21.99 5.59
N THR A 165 -3.20 -21.84 4.28
CA THR A 165 -3.32 -22.96 3.35
C THR A 165 -1.93 -23.49 3.01
N PHE A 166 -1.66 -24.75 3.38
CA PHE A 166 -0.49 -25.49 2.91
C PHE A 166 -0.94 -26.49 1.86
N LEU A 167 -0.50 -26.31 0.62
CA LEU A 167 -0.69 -27.32 -0.42
C LEU A 167 0.38 -28.39 -0.22
N SER A 168 -0.03 -29.63 0.07
CA SER A 168 0.87 -30.78 0.06
C SER A 168 1.41 -30.95 -1.36
N HIS A 169 2.72 -31.04 -1.51
CA HIS A 169 3.37 -31.32 -2.79
C HIS A 169 3.04 -32.76 -3.19
N GLY A 170 1.89 -32.97 -3.83
CA GLY A 170 1.54 -34.21 -4.51
C GLY A 170 2.31 -34.29 -5.82
N THR A 171 3.39 -35.07 -5.82
CA THR A 171 3.96 -35.64 -7.04
C THR A 171 2.88 -36.47 -7.74
N GLY A 172 2.31 -35.94 -8.82
CA GLY A 172 1.57 -36.68 -9.82
C GLY A 172 0.22 -37.24 -9.38
N SER A 173 -0.78 -37.05 -10.24
CA SER A 173 -2.02 -37.82 -10.34
C SER A 173 -2.98 -37.85 -9.13
N GLU A 174 -4.24 -37.59 -9.47
CA GLU A 174 -5.47 -38.00 -8.79
C GLU A 174 -6.06 -37.09 -7.70
N GLU A 175 -7.31 -36.73 -8.00
CA GLU A 175 -8.47 -36.43 -7.17
C GLU A 175 -8.33 -36.50 -5.64
N GLY A 176 -8.96 -35.52 -4.98
CA GLY A 176 -9.59 -35.79 -3.68
C GLY A 176 -9.33 -34.77 -2.58
N THR A 177 -10.36 -33.96 -2.33
CA THR A 177 -10.73 -33.41 -1.02
C THR A 177 -9.77 -32.42 -0.34
N SER A 178 -10.14 -31.14 -0.50
CA SER A 178 -9.98 -30.08 0.51
C SER A 178 -10.42 -30.59 1.90
N LYS A 179 -9.47 -30.73 2.82
CA LYS A 179 -9.75 -30.67 4.26
C LYS A 179 -9.20 -29.35 4.79
N VAL A 180 -10.12 -28.56 5.34
CA VAL A 180 -9.84 -27.40 6.17
C VAL A 180 -9.93 -27.91 7.61
N GLU A 181 -8.78 -27.97 8.29
CA GLU A 181 -8.67 -27.94 9.76
C GLU A 181 -7.57 -26.95 10.14
#